data_AF-G3R0T4-F1
#
_entry.id   AF-G3R0T4-F1
#
_cell.length_a   1.000
_cell.length_b   1.000
_cell.length_c   1.000
_cell.angle_alpha   90.00
_cell.angle_beta   90.00
_cell.angle_gamma   90.00
#
_symmetry.space_group_name_H-M   'P 1'
#
loop_
_entity.id
_entity.type
_entity.pdbx_description
1 polymer ?
#
loop_
_entity_poly.entity_id
_entity_poly.type
_entity_poly.pdbx_seq_one_letter_code
_entity_poly.pdbx_strand_id
1 'polypeptide(L)'
;ECLQGTIRNSQEAEVSCPFIDNTYSCSGKLLEREIKALLTPEDYQRFLDLGISIAENRSAFSYHCKTPDCKGWCFFEDDVNEFTCPVCFHVNCLLCKAIHEQMNCKEYQEDLALRAQNDVAARQTTEMLKVMLQQGEAMRCPQCQIVVQKKDGCDWIRCTVCHTEICWVTKGPRWGPGGPGDTSGGCRCRVNGIPCHPSCQNCH
;
A
#
# COMPACT_ATOMS: atom_id res chain seq x y z
N GLU A 1 6.92 -5.60 37.70
CA GLU A 1 6.47 -4.24 37.32
C GLU A 1 7.32 -3.63 36.20
N CYS A 2 8.65 -3.51 36.33
CA CYS A 2 9.49 -2.89 35.29
C CYS A 2 9.35 -3.56 33.89
N LEU A 3 9.38 -4.89 33.81
CA LEU A 3 9.21 -5.62 32.52
C LEU A 3 7.85 -5.37 31.87
N GLN A 4 6.76 -5.37 32.65
CA GLN A 4 5.42 -5.04 32.15
C GLN A 4 5.36 -3.59 31.66
N GLY A 5 5.99 -2.66 32.38
CA GLY A 5 6.13 -1.27 31.97
C GLY A 5 6.90 -1.13 30.66
N THR A 6 8.01 -1.86 30.48
CA THR A 6 8.79 -1.87 29.23
C THR A 6 7.95 -2.36 28.06
N ILE A 7 7.19 -3.46 28.22
CA ILE A 7 6.35 -3.99 27.14
C ILE A 7 5.24 -3.02 26.77
N ARG A 8 4.51 -2.46 27.76
CA ARG A 8 3.39 -1.54 27.54
C ARG A 8 3.78 -0.23 26.84
N ASN A 9 5.01 0.22 27.04
CA ASN A 9 5.52 1.45 26.46
C ASN A 9 6.41 1.21 25.22
N SER A 10 6.58 -0.04 24.78
CA SER A 10 7.35 -0.36 23.57
C SER A 10 6.64 0.20 22.35
N GLN A 11 7.41 0.75 21.42
CA GLN A 11 6.96 1.13 20.07
C GLN A 11 7.42 0.13 19.02
N GLU A 12 8.08 -0.95 19.44
CA GLU A 12 8.63 -2.00 18.58
C GLU A 12 7.90 -3.33 18.81
N ALA A 13 7.80 -4.12 17.74
CA ALA A 13 7.24 -5.48 17.77
C ALA A 13 8.12 -6.46 18.55
N GLU A 14 9.42 -6.17 18.68
CA GLU A 14 10.36 -6.94 19.50
C GLU A 14 10.83 -6.11 20.69
N VAL A 15 10.58 -6.61 21.91
CA VAL A 15 10.93 -5.92 23.15
C VAL A 15 12.29 -6.42 23.65
N SER A 16 13.28 -5.52 23.74
CA SER A 16 14.56 -5.84 24.37
C SER A 16 14.43 -6.02 25.88
N CYS A 17 15.25 -6.89 26.46
CA CYS A 17 15.38 -6.99 27.92
C CYS A 17 15.83 -5.63 28.47
N PRO A 18 15.10 -5.04 29.44
CA PRO A 18 15.46 -3.73 29.99
C PRO A 18 16.60 -3.80 31.01
N PHE A 19 17.19 -4.98 31.26
CA PHE A 19 18.23 -5.13 32.26
C PHE A 19 19.54 -4.47 31.80
N ILE A 20 19.96 -3.46 32.55
CA ILE A 20 21.25 -2.78 32.38
C ILE A 20 21.82 -2.44 33.76
N ASP A 21 23.11 -2.66 33.93
CA ASP A 21 23.91 -2.22 35.07
C ASP A 21 25.22 -1.53 34.59
N ASN A 22 26.09 -1.15 35.54
CA ASN A 22 27.33 -0.42 35.25
C ASN A 22 28.33 -1.20 34.38
N THR A 23 28.15 -2.50 34.22
CA THR A 23 29.09 -3.43 33.56
C THR A 23 28.46 -4.27 32.46
N TYR A 24 27.14 -4.39 32.42
CA TYR A 24 26.42 -5.28 31.54
C TYR A 24 25.08 -4.68 31.08
N SER A 25 24.81 -4.82 29.79
CA SER A 25 23.50 -4.58 29.20
C SER A 25 23.03 -5.86 28.53
N CYS A 26 21.85 -6.33 28.88
CA CYS A 26 21.31 -7.56 28.31
C CYS A 26 20.87 -7.31 26.86
N SER A 27 21.47 -8.02 25.92
CA SER A 27 21.09 -7.98 24.50
C SER A 27 19.90 -8.91 24.15
N GLY A 28 19.37 -9.63 25.14
CA GLY A 28 18.26 -10.55 24.95
C GLY A 28 16.96 -9.85 24.54
N LYS A 29 16.11 -10.59 23.84
CA LYS A 29 14.74 -10.19 23.50
C LYS A 29 13.75 -10.98 24.35
N LEU A 30 12.68 -10.32 24.77
CA LEU A 30 11.57 -11.00 25.44
C LEU A 30 10.84 -11.88 24.43
N LEU A 31 10.60 -13.12 24.82
CA LEU A 31 9.92 -14.12 24.01
C LEU A 31 8.41 -13.96 24.14
N GLU A 32 7.66 -14.35 23.10
CA GLU A 32 6.19 -14.27 23.10
C GLU A 32 5.58 -14.93 24.34
N ARG A 33 6.07 -16.11 24.73
CA ARG A 33 5.61 -16.83 25.93
C ARG A 33 5.82 -16.04 27.22
N GLU A 34 6.89 -15.26 27.31
CA GLU A 34 7.21 -14.45 28.48
C GLU A 34 6.30 -13.23 28.54
N ILE A 35 6.12 -12.56 27.40
CA ILE A 35 5.21 -11.43 27.26
C ILE A 35 3.78 -11.83 27.61
N LYS A 36 3.29 -12.96 27.07
CA LYS A 36 1.96 -13.49 27.34
C LYS A 36 1.75 -13.86 28.82
N ALA A 37 2.78 -14.38 29.49
CA ALA A 37 2.71 -14.72 30.91
C ALA A 37 2.76 -13.49 31.83
N LEU A 38 3.35 -12.38 31.37
CA LEU A 38 3.54 -11.16 32.16
C LEU A 38 2.38 -10.16 32.04
N LEU A 39 1.61 -10.18 30.96
CA LEU A 39 0.55 -9.21 30.67
C LEU A 39 -0.85 -9.73 30.99
N THR A 40 -1.79 -8.81 31.17
CA THR A 40 -3.22 -9.16 31.14
C THR A 40 -3.62 -9.51 29.69
N PRO A 41 -4.74 -10.23 29.49
CA PRO A 41 -5.24 -10.51 28.14
C PRO A 41 -5.43 -9.25 27.30
N GLU A 42 -5.91 -8.15 27.88
CA GLU A 42 -6.11 -6.88 27.15
C GLU A 42 -4.79 -6.25 26.73
N ASP A 43 -3.79 -6.20 27.61
CA ASP A 43 -2.49 -5.63 27.28
C ASP A 43 -1.72 -6.50 26.29
N TYR A 44 -1.87 -7.83 26.38
CA TYR A 44 -1.31 -8.74 25.40
C TYR A 44 -1.93 -8.51 24.01
N GLN A 45 -3.25 -8.33 23.94
CA GLN A 45 -3.91 -8.02 22.67
C GLN A 45 -3.44 -6.68 22.09
N ARG A 46 -3.24 -5.65 22.91
CA ARG A 46 -2.66 -4.37 22.46
C ARG A 46 -1.26 -4.54 21.89
N PHE A 47 -0.42 -5.36 22.54
CA PHE A 47 0.92 -5.67 22.04
C PHE A 47 0.88 -6.39 20.68
N LEU A 48 -0.04 -7.34 20.51
CA LEU A 48 -0.25 -8.00 19.22
C LEU A 48 -0.75 -7.04 18.14
N ASP A 49 -1.72 -6.18 18.46
CA ASP A 49 -2.24 -5.16 17.53
C ASP A 49 -1.13 -4.18 17.11
N LEU A 50 -0.23 -3.78 18.02
CA LEU A 50 0.96 -2.99 17.70
C LEU A 50 1.88 -3.73 16.72
N GLY A 51 2.17 -5.02 16.98
CA GLY A 51 3.01 -5.83 16.11
C GLY A 51 2.46 -5.93 14.69
N ILE A 52 1.14 -6.10 14.55
CA ILE A 52 0.46 -6.10 13.25
C ILE A 52 0.59 -4.74 12.55
N SER A 53 0.30 -3.65 13.27
CA SER A 53 0.42 -2.30 12.72
C SER A 53 1.84 -1.99 12.24
N ILE A 54 2.85 -2.43 12.98
CA ILE A 54 4.25 -2.28 12.58
C ILE A 54 4.55 -3.09 11.33
N ALA A 55 4.10 -4.35 11.26
CA ALA A 55 4.32 -5.20 10.09
C ALA A 55 3.68 -4.63 8.82
N GLU A 56 2.46 -4.11 8.96
CA GLU A 56 1.74 -3.43 7.88
C GLU A 56 2.50 -2.19 7.40
N ASN A 57 2.94 -1.32 8.31
CA ASN A 57 3.60 -0.05 7.95
C ASN A 57 5.06 -0.20 7.49
N ARG A 58 5.72 -1.33 7.79
CA ARG A 58 7.14 -1.54 7.44
C ARG A 58 7.37 -1.86 5.96
N SER A 59 6.35 -2.30 5.23
CA SER A 59 6.47 -2.64 3.81
C SER A 59 5.73 -1.64 2.94
N ALA A 60 6.39 -1.16 1.89
CA ALA A 60 5.72 -0.41 0.84
C ALA A 60 4.76 -1.29 0.00
N PHE A 61 4.88 -2.61 0.09
CA PHE A 61 4.01 -3.55 -0.63
C PHE A 61 2.86 -4.07 0.23
N SER A 62 2.42 -3.31 1.24
CA SER A 62 1.27 -3.65 2.08
C SER A 62 0.03 -2.87 1.67
N TYR A 63 -1.14 -3.45 1.90
CA TYR A 63 -2.42 -2.79 1.66
C TYR A 63 -3.45 -3.14 2.74
N HIS A 64 -4.02 -2.10 3.36
CA HIS A 64 -5.12 -2.21 4.30
C HIS A 64 -6.47 -2.25 3.59
N CYS A 65 -7.34 -3.18 3.99
CA CYS A 65 -8.72 -3.23 3.52
C CYS A 65 -9.44 -1.90 3.71
N LYS A 66 -10.27 -1.50 2.75
CA LYS A 66 -11.05 -0.24 2.79
C LYS A 66 -12.46 -0.40 3.38
N THR A 67 -12.82 -1.61 3.83
CA THR A 67 -14.04 -1.79 4.63
C THR A 67 -13.85 -1.08 5.98
N PRO A 68 -14.80 -0.23 6.41
CA PRO A 68 -14.73 0.43 7.72
C PRO A 68 -14.49 -0.57 8.85
N ASP A 69 -13.58 -0.25 9.77
CA ASP A 69 -13.21 -1.04 10.95
C ASP A 69 -12.67 -2.46 10.68
N CYS A 70 -12.37 -2.80 9.41
CA CYS A 70 -11.82 -4.10 9.05
C CYS A 70 -10.31 -4.16 9.29
N LYS A 71 -9.86 -5.11 10.13
CA LYS A 71 -8.42 -5.33 10.40
C LYS A 71 -7.67 -6.12 9.31
N GLY A 72 -8.33 -6.42 8.18
CA GLY A 72 -7.73 -7.22 7.11
C GLY A 72 -6.74 -6.44 6.27
N TRP A 73 -5.61 -7.05 5.94
CA TRP A 73 -4.56 -6.46 5.11
C TRP A 73 -3.79 -7.57 4.38
N CYS A 74 -2.93 -7.19 3.43
CA CYS A 74 -2.05 -8.12 2.73
C CYS A 74 -0.71 -7.50 2.37
N PHE A 75 0.25 -8.37 2.03
CA PHE A 75 1.31 -8.02 1.10
C PHE A 75 0.85 -8.32 -0.34
N PHE A 76 1.24 -7.49 -1.31
CA PHE A 76 0.92 -7.70 -2.72
C PHE A 76 2.18 -7.69 -3.59
N GLU A 77 2.08 -8.31 -4.75
CA GLU A 77 3.11 -8.22 -5.80
C GLU A 77 2.75 -7.12 -6.81
N ASP A 78 3.75 -6.66 -7.56
CA ASP A 78 3.62 -5.50 -8.44
C ASP A 78 2.53 -5.67 -9.52
N ASP A 79 2.26 -6.88 -9.98
CA ASP A 79 1.29 -7.21 -11.04
C ASP A 79 -0.12 -7.48 -10.52
N VAL A 80 -0.30 -7.50 -9.20
CA VAL A 80 -1.59 -7.60 -8.56
C VAL A 80 -2.25 -6.21 -8.48
N ASN A 81 -3.51 -6.15 -8.88
CA ASN A 81 -4.34 -4.94 -8.82
C ASN A 81 -5.57 -5.09 -7.92
N GLU A 82 -5.87 -6.32 -7.48
CA GLU A 82 -7.03 -6.64 -6.66
C GLU A 82 -6.63 -7.56 -5.52
N PHE A 83 -7.22 -7.35 -4.36
CA PHE A 83 -6.98 -8.14 -3.16
C PHE A 83 -8.31 -8.53 -2.52
N THR A 84 -8.52 -9.83 -2.30
CA THR A 84 -9.68 -10.32 -1.55
C THR A 84 -9.33 -10.37 -0.07
N CYS A 85 -10.04 -9.59 0.75
CA CYS A 85 -9.76 -9.50 2.18
C CYS A 85 -10.06 -10.82 2.91
N PRO A 86 -9.12 -11.41 3.68
CA PRO A 86 -9.36 -12.67 4.39
C PRO A 86 -10.28 -12.53 5.61
N VAL A 87 -10.62 -11.29 6.01
CA VAL A 87 -11.45 -10.99 7.18
C VAL A 87 -12.90 -10.72 6.78
N CYS A 88 -13.12 -9.76 5.87
CA CYS A 88 -14.46 -9.34 5.45
C CYS A 88 -14.87 -9.88 4.07
N PHE A 89 -13.97 -10.55 3.35
CA PHE A 89 -14.18 -11.14 2.02
C PHE A 89 -14.47 -10.16 0.88
N HIS A 90 -14.45 -8.85 1.13
CA HIS A 90 -14.55 -7.85 0.06
C HIS A 90 -13.25 -7.74 -0.77
N VAL A 91 -13.43 -7.59 -2.08
CA VAL A 91 -12.38 -7.33 -3.08
C VAL A 91 -12.06 -5.85 -3.13
N ASN A 92 -10.81 -5.54 -2.82
CA ASN A 92 -10.25 -4.20 -2.81
C ASN A 92 -9.47 -3.97 -4.11
N CYS A 93 -9.70 -2.84 -4.77
CA CYS A 93 -8.86 -2.39 -5.87
C CYS A 93 -7.66 -1.61 -5.32
N LEU A 94 -6.47 -2.10 -5.65
CA LEU A 94 -5.20 -1.51 -5.23
C LEU A 94 -4.90 -0.22 -5.99
N LEU A 95 -5.37 -0.09 -7.25
CA LEU A 95 -5.17 1.12 -8.07
C LEU A 95 -6.12 2.26 -7.74
N CYS A 96 -7.37 1.96 -7.41
CA CYS A 96 -8.35 2.95 -6.97
C CYS A 96 -8.28 3.21 -5.46
N LYS A 97 -7.53 2.38 -4.71
CA LYS A 97 -7.49 2.36 -3.25
C LYS A 97 -8.91 2.36 -2.63
N ALA A 98 -9.81 1.56 -3.20
CA ALA A 98 -11.25 1.51 -2.87
C ALA A 98 -11.87 0.12 -3.13
N ILE A 99 -13.05 -0.12 -2.57
CA ILE A 99 -13.89 -1.31 -2.84
C ILE A 99 -14.97 -0.92 -3.83
N HIS A 100 -15.02 -1.60 -4.97
CA HIS A 100 -15.99 -1.35 -6.05
C HIS A 100 -16.33 -2.64 -6.80
N GLU A 101 -16.67 -3.68 -6.04
CA GLU A 101 -17.13 -4.97 -6.55
C GLU A 101 -18.35 -4.75 -7.45
N GLN A 102 -18.37 -5.32 -8.66
CA GLN A 102 -19.40 -5.15 -9.72
C GLN A 102 -19.16 -4.01 -10.73
N MET A 103 -18.10 -3.22 -10.59
CA MET A 103 -17.75 -2.22 -11.59
C MET A 103 -16.25 -2.21 -11.84
N ASN A 104 -15.86 -1.97 -13.09
CA ASN A 104 -14.47 -1.75 -13.40
C ASN A 104 -14.04 -0.33 -12.95
N CYS A 105 -12.73 -0.06 -12.93
CA CYS A 105 -12.22 1.22 -12.46
C CYS A 105 -12.72 2.44 -13.24
N LYS A 106 -13.08 2.27 -14.53
CA LYS A 106 -13.63 3.36 -15.34
C LYS A 106 -15.06 3.68 -14.90
N GLU A 107 -15.91 2.66 -14.82
CA GLU A 107 -17.30 2.79 -14.36
C GLU A 107 -17.38 3.38 -12.94
N TYR A 108 -16.51 2.92 -12.04
CA TYR A 108 -16.40 3.47 -10.69
C TYR A 108 -16.10 4.97 -10.67
N GLN A 109 -15.15 5.42 -11.50
CA GLN A 109 -14.77 6.83 -11.55
C GLN A 109 -15.84 7.70 -12.20
N GLU A 110 -16.54 7.18 -13.21
CA GLU A 110 -17.67 7.85 -13.85
C GLU A 110 -18.84 8.00 -12.85
N ASP A 111 -19.16 6.94 -12.10
CA ASP A 111 -20.17 6.96 -11.04
C ASP A 111 -19.82 7.98 -9.93
N LEU A 112 -18.58 8.01 -9.46
CA LEU A 112 -18.10 9.02 -8.51
C LEU A 112 -18.30 10.45 -9.03
N ALA A 113 -17.94 10.70 -10.29
CA ALA A 113 -18.08 12.01 -10.91
C ALA A 113 -19.55 12.45 -11.07
N LEU A 114 -20.45 11.51 -11.37
CA LEU A 114 -21.89 11.76 -11.43
C LEU A 114 -22.46 12.08 -10.04
N ARG A 115 -22.12 11.28 -9.02
CA ARG A 115 -22.60 11.48 -7.65
C ARG A 115 -22.11 12.81 -7.05
N ALA A 116 -20.90 13.24 -7.38
CA ALA A 116 -20.36 14.53 -6.95
C ALA A 116 -21.21 15.73 -7.40
N GLN A 117 -22.07 15.61 -8.41
CA GLN A 117 -22.95 16.72 -8.78
C GLN A 117 -24.02 16.97 -7.71
N ASN A 118 -24.43 15.93 -6.98
CA ASN A 118 -25.59 15.97 -6.10
C ASN A 118 -25.27 15.73 -4.61
N ASP A 119 -24.11 15.13 -4.31
CA ASP A 119 -23.72 14.73 -2.95
C ASP A 119 -22.43 15.43 -2.51
N VAL A 120 -22.47 16.10 -1.36
CA VAL A 120 -21.32 16.79 -0.76
C VAL A 120 -20.19 15.82 -0.43
N ALA A 121 -20.49 14.61 0.03
CA ALA A 121 -19.47 13.59 0.33
C ALA A 121 -18.77 13.13 -0.96
N ALA A 122 -19.52 12.89 -2.03
CA ALA A 122 -18.94 12.52 -3.32
C ALA A 122 -18.13 13.65 -3.97
N ARG A 123 -18.49 14.92 -3.71
CA ARG A 123 -17.65 16.08 -4.10
C ARG A 123 -16.30 16.05 -3.41
N GLN A 124 -16.28 15.75 -2.11
CA GLN A 124 -15.03 15.64 -1.35
C GLN A 124 -14.14 14.54 -1.93
N THR A 125 -14.69 13.36 -2.26
CA THR A 125 -13.94 12.28 -2.91
C THR A 125 -13.36 12.71 -4.26
N THR A 126 -14.15 13.38 -5.10
CA THR A 126 -13.68 13.85 -6.41
C THR A 126 -12.61 14.94 -6.29
N GLU A 127 -12.75 15.85 -5.31
CA GLU A 127 -11.75 16.89 -5.06
C GLU A 127 -10.45 16.29 -4.52
N MET A 128 -10.54 15.29 -3.64
CA MET A 128 -9.37 14.54 -3.15
C MET A 128 -8.59 13.92 -4.32
N LEU A 129 -9.27 13.31 -5.30
CA LEU A 129 -8.61 12.77 -6.50
C LEU A 129 -7.89 13.85 -7.31
N LYS A 130 -8.43 15.07 -7.40
CA LYS A 130 -7.74 16.18 -8.07
C LYS A 130 -6.50 16.62 -7.31
N VAL A 131 -6.57 16.71 -5.99
CA VAL A 131 -5.42 17.03 -5.14
C VAL A 131 -4.32 15.97 -5.31
N MET A 132 -4.67 14.68 -5.29
CA MET A 132 -3.71 13.59 -5.54
C MET A 132 -3.04 13.66 -6.91
N LEU A 133 -3.78 14.06 -7.96
CA LEU A 133 -3.21 14.29 -9.29
C LEU A 133 -2.19 15.44 -9.28
N GLN A 134 -2.47 16.53 -8.55
CA GLN A 134 -1.56 17.67 -8.42
C GLN A 134 -0.31 17.35 -7.60
N GLN A 135 -0.46 16.54 -6.56
CA GLN A 135 0.65 16.08 -5.70
C GLN A 135 1.49 14.97 -6.34
N GLY A 136 1.04 14.39 -7.46
CA GLY A 136 1.72 13.29 -8.13
C GLY A 136 1.56 11.94 -7.41
N GLU A 137 0.58 11.83 -6.52
CA GLU A 137 0.12 10.61 -5.83
C GLU A 137 -0.87 9.82 -6.69
N ALA A 138 -1.47 10.47 -7.69
CA ALA A 138 -2.28 9.86 -8.74
C ALA A 138 -1.78 10.27 -10.13
N MET A 139 -2.14 9.51 -11.16
CA MET A 139 -1.95 9.89 -12.56
C MET A 139 -3.09 9.40 -13.43
N ARG A 140 -3.21 9.94 -14.64
CA ARG A 140 -4.10 9.40 -15.66
C ARG A 140 -3.39 8.33 -16.47
N CYS A 141 -4.09 7.23 -16.76
CA CYS A 141 -3.61 6.26 -17.73
C CYS A 141 -3.41 6.97 -19.09
N PRO A 142 -2.24 6.85 -19.73
CA PRO A 142 -1.96 7.53 -21.00
C PRO A 142 -2.85 7.04 -22.14
N GLN A 143 -3.45 5.85 -22.01
CA GLN A 143 -4.29 5.24 -23.03
C GLN A 143 -5.79 5.47 -22.80
N CYS A 144 -6.31 5.11 -21.63
CA CYS A 144 -7.75 5.18 -21.35
C CYS A 144 -8.18 6.29 -20.37
N GLN A 145 -7.24 7.10 -19.87
CA GLN A 145 -7.47 8.30 -19.06
C GLN A 145 -8.10 8.10 -17.67
N ILE A 146 -8.35 6.86 -17.23
CA ILE A 146 -8.74 6.58 -15.84
C ILE A 146 -7.63 7.06 -14.89
N VAL A 147 -8.02 7.50 -13.71
CA VAL A 147 -7.11 7.87 -12.62
C VAL A 147 -6.62 6.60 -11.92
N VAL A 148 -5.32 6.46 -11.76
CA VAL A 148 -4.68 5.39 -10.98
C VAL A 148 -3.82 6.03 -9.90
N GLN A 149 -3.93 5.54 -8.67
CA GLN A 149 -3.11 5.99 -7.54
C GLN A 149 -1.80 5.22 -7.48
N LYS A 150 -0.79 5.81 -6.85
CA LYS A 150 0.52 5.18 -6.69
C LYS A 150 0.38 3.92 -5.83
N LYS A 151 0.89 2.79 -6.33
CA LYS A 151 1.20 1.64 -5.50
C LYS A 151 2.55 1.91 -4.84
N ASP A 152 2.58 1.83 -3.53
CA ASP A 152 3.80 2.11 -2.77
C ASP A 152 4.88 1.07 -3.17
N GLY A 153 6.13 1.53 -3.29
CA GLY A 153 7.25 0.67 -3.72
C GLY A 153 7.30 0.28 -5.21
N CYS A 154 6.33 0.69 -6.03
CA CYS A 154 6.27 0.32 -7.45
C CYS A 154 6.19 1.54 -8.39
N ASP A 155 7.06 1.58 -9.40
CA ASP A 155 6.99 2.56 -10.50
C ASP A 155 6.43 1.94 -11.79
N TRP A 156 6.08 0.65 -11.80
CA TRP A 156 5.37 0.00 -12.89
C TRP A 156 3.91 -0.22 -12.50
N ILE A 157 2.99 0.21 -13.37
CA ILE A 157 1.56 0.02 -13.14
C ILE A 157 0.94 -0.57 -14.39
N ARG A 158 0.23 -1.68 -14.24
CA ARG A 158 -0.63 -2.22 -15.29
C ARG A 158 -2.06 -1.72 -15.10
N CYS A 159 -2.56 -0.95 -16.08
CA CYS A 159 -3.94 -0.47 -16.04
C CYS A 159 -4.95 -1.64 -15.98
N THR A 160 -5.91 -1.57 -15.08
CA THR A 160 -6.97 -2.59 -14.95
C THR A 160 -7.95 -2.61 -16.11
N VAL A 161 -8.10 -1.49 -16.82
CA VAL A 161 -9.10 -1.34 -17.90
C VAL A 161 -8.53 -1.63 -19.27
N CYS A 162 -7.40 -1.01 -19.64
CA CYS A 162 -6.81 -1.16 -20.97
C CYS A 162 -5.54 -2.00 -20.99
N HIS A 163 -5.08 -2.48 -19.82
CA HIS A 163 -3.87 -3.29 -19.65
C HIS A 163 -2.56 -2.65 -20.11
N THR A 164 -2.58 -1.36 -20.51
CA THR A 164 -1.35 -0.59 -20.74
C THR A 164 -0.50 -0.63 -19.48
N GLU A 165 0.74 -1.07 -19.65
CA GLU A 165 1.79 -0.98 -18.64
C GLU A 165 2.37 0.43 -18.68
N ILE A 166 2.49 1.06 -17.53
CA ILE A 166 2.76 2.49 -17.38
C ILE A 166 3.93 2.64 -16.42
N CYS A 167 4.88 3.49 -16.79
CA CYS A 167 5.91 3.95 -15.86
C CYS A 167 5.38 5.14 -15.07
N TRP A 168 5.35 5.02 -13.74
CA TRP A 168 4.91 6.05 -12.82
C TRP A 168 5.72 7.34 -12.95
N VAL A 169 7.02 7.22 -13.22
CA VAL A 169 7.92 8.38 -13.29
C VAL A 169 7.74 9.14 -14.60
N THR A 170 7.67 8.46 -15.73
CA THR A 170 7.48 9.13 -17.03
C THR A 170 6.02 9.45 -17.33
N LYS A 171 5.07 8.91 -16.55
CA LYS A 171 3.62 9.02 -16.76
C LYS A 171 3.17 8.48 -18.13
N GLY A 172 4.00 7.64 -18.76
CA GLY A 172 3.80 7.13 -20.11
C GLY A 172 3.93 5.61 -20.19
N PRO A 173 3.68 5.03 -21.38
CA PRO A 173 3.79 3.59 -21.59
C PRO A 173 5.15 3.05 -21.20
N ARG A 174 5.17 1.87 -20.58
CA ARG A 174 6.38 1.09 -20.27
C ARG A 174 7.07 0.62 -21.55
N TRP A 175 6.27 0.19 -22.51
CA TRP A 175 6.69 -0.39 -23.79
C TRP A 175 6.34 0.51 -24.98
N GLY A 176 6.98 0.25 -26.11
CA GLY A 176 6.63 0.85 -27.39
C GLY A 176 5.30 0.37 -27.96
N PRO A 177 4.91 0.87 -29.15
CA PRO A 177 3.63 0.53 -29.79
C PRO A 177 3.43 -0.96 -30.08
N GLY A 178 4.51 -1.74 -30.18
CA GLY A 178 4.49 -3.19 -30.35
C GLY A 178 4.09 -3.98 -29.11
N GLY A 179 3.91 -3.33 -27.95
CA GLY A 179 3.50 -3.98 -26.70
C GLY A 179 4.68 -4.56 -25.90
N PRO A 180 4.43 -5.48 -24.95
CA PRO A 180 5.46 -6.00 -24.05
C PRO A 180 6.72 -6.48 -24.76
N GLY A 181 7.88 -5.95 -24.36
CA GLY A 181 9.17 -6.23 -24.97
C GLY A 181 9.59 -5.30 -26.11
N ASP A 182 8.69 -4.48 -26.66
CA ASP A 182 9.06 -3.45 -27.64
C ASP A 182 9.78 -2.27 -26.97
N THR A 183 11.08 -2.14 -27.23
CA THR A 183 11.92 -1.06 -26.73
C THR A 183 12.16 0.05 -27.74
N SER A 184 11.45 0.05 -28.88
CA SER A 184 11.50 1.14 -29.88
C SER A 184 10.89 2.45 -29.35
N GLY A 185 10.02 2.35 -28.33
CA GLY A 185 9.43 3.46 -27.60
C GLY A 185 9.30 3.16 -26.10
N GLY A 186 8.27 3.73 -25.47
CA GLY A 186 8.02 3.60 -24.04
C GLY A 186 9.05 4.30 -23.15
N CYS A 187 9.05 4.01 -21.85
CA CYS A 187 10.00 4.60 -20.91
C CYS A 187 11.42 4.01 -21.04
N ARG A 188 11.56 2.83 -21.66
CA ARG A 188 12.84 2.12 -21.84
C ARG A 188 13.56 1.83 -20.52
N CYS A 189 12.84 1.72 -19.41
CA CYS A 189 13.42 1.35 -18.13
C CYS A 189 14.05 -0.05 -18.20
N ARG A 190 15.16 -0.24 -17.50
CA ARG A 190 15.96 -1.48 -17.45
C ARG A 190 16.52 -1.97 -18.79
N VAL A 191 16.39 -1.21 -19.87
CA VAL A 191 17.12 -1.49 -21.12
C VAL A 191 18.61 -1.33 -20.83
N ASN A 192 19.39 -2.40 -21.02
CA ASN A 192 20.80 -2.48 -20.61
C ASN A 192 21.04 -2.24 -19.11
N GLY A 193 20.05 -2.53 -18.25
CA GLY A 193 20.14 -2.32 -16.81
C GLY A 193 20.05 -0.86 -16.35
N ILE A 194 19.65 0.06 -17.23
CA ILE A 194 19.59 1.50 -16.93
C ILE A 194 18.15 1.92 -16.61
N PRO A 195 17.90 2.64 -15.51
CA PRO A 195 16.57 3.18 -15.22
C PRO A 195 16.19 4.29 -16.21
N CYS A 196 14.89 4.43 -16.52
CA CYS A 196 14.42 5.47 -17.44
C CYS A 196 14.62 6.91 -16.92
N HIS A 197 14.74 7.06 -15.59
CA HIS A 197 14.94 8.31 -14.90
C HIS A 197 15.60 8.04 -13.53
N PRO A 198 16.42 8.95 -12.97
CA PRO A 198 17.10 8.73 -11.68
C PRO A 198 16.17 8.43 -10.49
N SER A 199 14.93 8.92 -10.53
CA SER A 199 13.92 8.64 -9.49
C SER A 199 13.14 7.35 -9.71
N CYS A 200 13.38 6.64 -10.82
CA CYS A 200 12.70 5.38 -11.12
C CYS A 200 13.45 4.22 -10.46
N GLN A 201 12.80 3.59 -9.49
CA GLN A 201 13.39 2.55 -8.64
C GLN A 201 12.87 1.16 -9.03
N ASN A 202 11.55 1.03 -9.23
CA ASN A 202 10.93 -0.27 -9.49
C ASN A 202 9.96 -0.23 -10.68
N CYS A 203 10.49 0.12 -11.86
CA CYS A 203 9.76 -0.04 -13.13
C CYS A 203 10.40 -1.19 -13.90
N HIS A 204 9.68 -2.30 -14.04
CA HIS A 204 10.13 -3.50 -14.75
C HIS A 204 9.41 -3.68 -16.09
#